data_AF-A0AAF5I3K2-F1
#
_entry.id   AF-A0AAF5I3K2-F1
#
_cell.length_a   1.000
_cell.length_b   1.000
_cell.length_c   1.000
_cell.angle_alpha   90.00
_cell.angle_beta   90.00
_cell.angle_gamma   90.00
#
_symmetry.space_group_name_H-M   'P 1'
#
loop_
_entity.id
_entity.type
_entity.pdbx_description
1 polymer ?
#
loop_
_entity_poly.entity_id
_entity_poly.type
_entity_poly.pdbx_seq_one_letter_code
_entity_poly.pdbx_strand_id
1 'polypeptide(L)'
;KKYYTYYKNKHNSRSLIKLICASGVLTILIFSISFYFYFTKYLSVNTYEPKISQNIINKRFKRDFMFVSNKNISDPGCFKSCNDEWIKDFEKSFGMNHTEFYDFPFHPTLLEYTNFLKYCELADKQTNCFINRCDDQSADKVFSPSNYICQFKRTQFVQARPCLEETEPLTFLKCDQECHKKALNGLQLSDRDTIDTIYSNNNLDMYEKELNFLCGFQECYKNCHKDIVKEFCSPSLSNTVYTLIDQYIKWHATDIYDWHILTNNLEKLPYTCLRLTGYTSENDKVAKLIAIS
;
A
#
# COMPACT_ATOMS: atom_id res chain seq x y z
N LYS A 1 -12.14 -27.50 74.36
CA LYS A 1 -12.18 -27.79 72.90
C LYS A 1 -12.62 -26.61 72.03
N LYS A 2 -13.76 -25.93 72.28
CA LYS A 2 -14.22 -24.77 71.46
C LYS A 2 -13.22 -23.60 71.33
N TYR A 3 -12.47 -23.28 72.39
CA TYR A 3 -11.51 -22.15 72.37
C TYR A 3 -10.30 -22.38 71.45
N TYR A 4 -9.86 -23.63 71.30
CA TYR A 4 -8.70 -23.98 70.46
C TYR A 4 -9.04 -23.88 68.95
N THR A 5 -10.29 -24.19 68.57
CA THR A 5 -10.74 -24.12 67.17
C THR A 5 -10.83 -22.67 66.67
N TYR A 6 -11.23 -21.73 67.52
CA TYR A 6 -11.31 -20.30 67.16
C TYR A 6 -9.93 -19.70 66.86
N TYR A 7 -8.91 -19.99 67.69
CA TYR A 7 -7.56 -19.49 67.47
C TYR A 7 -6.87 -20.09 66.24
N LYS A 8 -7.09 -21.39 65.94
CA LYS A 8 -6.53 -22.04 64.75
C LYS A 8 -7.10 -21.43 63.45
N ASN A 9 -8.40 -21.14 63.40
CA ASN A 9 -9.00 -20.47 62.25
C ASN A 9 -8.56 -19.01 62.10
N LYS A 10 -8.40 -18.27 63.20
CA LYS A 10 -7.89 -16.89 63.15
C LYS A 10 -6.45 -16.83 62.61
N HIS A 11 -5.60 -17.78 62.99
CA HIS A 11 -4.22 -17.84 62.50
C HIS A 11 -4.13 -18.21 61.01
N ASN A 12 -4.95 -19.15 60.54
CA ASN A 12 -5.03 -19.50 59.12
C ASN A 12 -5.54 -18.34 58.25
N SER A 13 -6.53 -17.56 58.73
CA SER A 13 -7.03 -16.40 57.98
C SER A 13 -5.96 -15.31 57.77
N ARG A 14 -5.13 -15.04 58.77
CA ARG A 14 -4.02 -14.08 58.66
C ARG A 14 -2.93 -14.54 57.70
N SER A 15 -2.69 -15.85 57.61
CA SER A 15 -1.74 -16.42 56.66
C SER A 15 -2.25 -16.30 55.21
N LEU A 16 -3.53 -16.63 54.98
CA LEU A 16 -4.14 -16.56 53.66
C LEU A 16 -4.19 -15.12 53.10
N ILE A 17 -4.54 -14.14 53.95
CA ILE A 17 -4.56 -12.72 53.56
C ILE A 17 -3.15 -12.25 53.17
N LYS A 18 -2.10 -12.65 53.91
CA LYS A 18 -0.71 -12.32 53.54
C LYS A 18 -0.31 -12.92 52.20
N LEU A 19 -0.75 -14.15 51.90
CA LEU A 19 -0.47 -14.81 50.62
C LEU A 19 -1.16 -14.10 49.44
N ILE A 20 -2.42 -13.69 49.61
CA ILE A 20 -3.19 -12.96 48.58
C ILE A 20 -2.61 -11.55 48.35
N CYS A 21 -2.21 -10.84 49.40
CA CYS A 21 -1.55 -9.55 49.25
C CYS A 21 -0.19 -9.69 48.55
N ALA A 22 0.58 -10.74 48.86
CA ALA A 22 1.86 -10.99 48.21
C ALA A 22 1.70 -11.34 46.72
N SER A 23 0.68 -12.13 46.35
CA SER A 23 0.42 -12.44 44.94
C SER A 23 -0.02 -11.18 44.18
N GLY A 24 -0.92 -10.37 44.74
CA GLY A 24 -1.38 -9.14 44.09
C GLY A 24 -0.26 -8.13 43.83
N VAL A 25 0.62 -7.90 44.82
CA VAL A 25 1.78 -7.01 44.66
C VAL A 25 2.74 -7.55 43.60
N LEU A 26 3.00 -8.86 43.59
CA LEU A 26 3.85 -9.48 42.59
C LEU A 26 3.28 -9.34 41.17
N THR A 27 1.96 -9.54 41.00
CA THR A 27 1.30 -9.36 39.70
C THR A 27 1.39 -7.92 39.20
N ILE A 28 1.16 -6.93 40.08
CA ILE A 28 1.27 -5.51 39.72
C ILE A 28 2.71 -5.16 39.33
N LEU A 29 3.71 -5.65 40.04
CA LEU A 29 5.12 -5.41 39.72
C LEU A 29 5.51 -6.02 38.38
N ILE A 30 5.09 -7.26 38.10
CA ILE A 30 5.35 -7.92 36.80
C ILE A 30 4.71 -7.11 35.67
N PHE A 31 3.44 -6.72 35.80
CA PHE A 31 2.76 -5.91 34.80
C PHE A 31 3.43 -4.55 34.58
N SER A 32 3.88 -3.89 35.66
CA SER A 32 4.54 -2.58 35.57
C SER A 32 5.89 -2.68 34.86
N ILE A 33 6.68 -3.73 35.15
CA ILE A 33 7.97 -3.97 34.50
C ILE A 33 7.78 -4.31 33.01
N SER A 34 6.84 -5.22 32.69
CA SER A 34 6.52 -5.57 31.31
C SER A 34 6.02 -4.34 30.52
N PHE A 35 5.17 -3.52 31.13
CA PHE A 35 4.69 -2.28 30.54
C PHE A 35 5.84 -1.29 30.30
N TYR A 36 6.74 -1.11 31.28
CA TYR A 36 7.92 -0.25 31.13
C TYR A 36 8.86 -0.71 30.00
N PHE A 37 9.15 -2.01 29.89
CA PHE A 37 9.96 -2.54 28.78
C PHE A 37 9.27 -2.38 27.43
N TYR A 38 7.95 -2.59 27.37
CA TYR A 38 7.18 -2.32 26.16
C TYR A 38 7.23 -0.84 25.78
N PHE A 39 7.05 0.06 26.74
CA PHE A 39 7.02 1.51 26.52
C PHE A 39 8.38 2.08 26.13
N THR A 40 9.47 1.64 26.76
CA THR A 40 10.84 2.06 26.42
C THR A 40 11.27 1.56 25.06
N LYS A 41 10.96 0.31 24.71
CA LYS A 41 11.21 -0.20 23.36
C LYS A 41 10.42 0.59 22.32
N TYR A 42 9.15 0.91 22.60
CA TYR A 42 8.31 1.71 21.71
C TYR A 42 8.85 3.13 21.51
N LEU A 43 9.29 3.81 22.57
CA LEU A 43 9.87 5.15 22.46
C LEU A 43 11.26 5.15 21.81
N SER A 44 12.06 4.11 22.00
CA SER A 44 13.40 4.02 21.38
C SER A 44 13.36 3.94 19.85
N VAL A 45 12.25 3.47 19.27
CA VAL A 45 12.03 3.48 17.81
C VAL A 45 11.84 4.92 17.29
N ASN A 46 11.44 5.86 18.14
CA ASN A 46 11.13 7.24 17.74
C ASN A 46 12.31 8.22 17.83
N THR A 47 13.51 7.83 18.28
CA THR A 47 14.59 8.80 18.60
C THR A 47 15.79 8.83 17.65
N TYR A 48 15.67 8.34 16.41
CA TYR A 48 16.74 8.54 15.40
C TYR A 48 16.16 9.07 14.09
N GLU A 49 15.96 10.39 14.00
CA GLU A 49 15.61 11.08 12.76
C GLU A 49 16.74 12.03 12.36
N PRO A 50 17.48 11.78 11.25
CA PRO A 50 18.16 12.87 10.56
C PRO A 50 17.11 13.86 10.03
N LYS A 51 17.40 15.16 10.15
CA LYS A 51 16.54 16.28 9.74
C LYS A 51 16.30 16.31 8.22
N ILE A 52 15.52 15.38 7.70
CA ILE A 52 14.76 15.60 6.47
C ILE A 52 13.47 16.31 6.91
N SER A 53 13.10 17.39 6.23
CA SER A 53 11.91 18.19 6.55
C SER A 53 10.70 17.28 6.83
N GLN A 54 10.24 17.24 8.08
CA GLN A 54 9.11 16.41 8.51
C GLN A 54 7.84 16.69 7.70
N ASN A 55 7.69 17.91 7.15
CA ASN A 55 6.59 18.28 6.26
C ASN A 55 6.59 17.54 4.91
N ILE A 56 7.75 17.06 4.45
CA ILE A 56 7.86 16.32 3.18
C ILE A 56 7.62 14.82 3.43
N ILE A 57 8.10 14.26 4.54
CA ILE A 57 7.90 12.83 4.88
C ILE A 57 6.42 12.51 5.11
N ASN A 58 5.68 13.43 5.75
CA ASN A 58 4.26 13.25 6.02
C ASN A 58 3.37 13.48 4.78
N LYS A 59 3.91 14.10 3.72
CA LYS A 59 3.22 14.25 2.45
C LYS A 59 3.47 13.01 1.61
N ARG A 60 2.43 12.20 1.41
CA ARG A 60 2.49 11.12 0.44
C ARG A 60 2.60 11.73 -0.96
N PHE A 61 3.61 11.34 -1.72
CA PHE A 61 3.72 11.70 -3.13
C PHE A 61 2.98 10.66 -3.96
N LYS A 62 2.04 11.11 -4.81
CA LYS A 62 1.45 10.25 -5.84
C LYS A 62 2.56 9.72 -6.76
N ARG A 63 2.44 8.46 -7.18
CA ARG A 63 3.41 7.77 -8.05
C ARG A 63 2.69 7.33 -9.32
N ASP A 64 2.24 8.31 -10.10
CA ASP A 64 1.66 8.08 -11.41
C ASP A 64 2.74 8.35 -12.44
N PHE A 65 3.39 7.30 -12.92
CA PHE A 65 4.39 7.44 -13.96
C PHE A 65 3.74 7.09 -15.29
N MET A 66 3.51 8.10 -16.13
CA MET A 66 3.05 7.87 -17.50
C MET A 66 4.25 7.88 -18.43
N PHE A 67 4.49 6.76 -19.11
CA PHE A 67 5.48 6.68 -20.18
C PHE A 67 4.78 6.75 -21.55
N VAL A 68 5.19 7.69 -22.39
CA VAL A 68 4.72 7.78 -23.78
C VAL A 68 5.81 7.26 -24.70
N SER A 69 5.55 6.14 -25.38
CA SER A 69 6.46 5.62 -26.39
C SER A 69 6.34 6.44 -27.69
N ASN A 70 7.46 6.63 -28.38
CA ASN A 70 7.46 7.26 -29.71
C ASN A 70 6.69 6.43 -30.76
N LYS A 71 6.35 5.17 -30.47
CA LYS A 71 5.72 4.23 -31.41
C LYS A 71 4.19 4.27 -31.36
N ASN A 72 3.58 4.81 -30.30
CA ASN A 72 2.14 4.79 -30.20
C ASN A 72 1.52 5.92 -31.03
N ILE A 73 0.61 5.50 -31.93
CA ILE A 73 -0.28 6.36 -32.73
C ILE A 73 -1.32 7.06 -31.85
N SER A 74 -1.41 6.71 -30.56
CA SER A 74 -2.27 7.35 -29.57
C SER A 74 -1.97 8.84 -29.48
N ASP A 75 -2.98 9.70 -29.69
CA ASP A 75 -2.88 11.15 -29.48
C ASP A 75 -2.69 11.45 -27.99
N PRO A 76 -1.47 11.80 -27.53
CA PRO A 76 -1.22 12.07 -26.11
C PRO A 76 -2.07 13.25 -25.59
N GLY A 77 -2.47 14.17 -26.49
CA GLY A 77 -3.38 15.26 -26.19
C GLY A 77 -4.79 14.78 -25.82
N CYS A 78 -5.29 13.75 -26.49
CA CYS A 78 -6.59 13.15 -26.18
C CYS A 78 -6.61 12.52 -24.79
N PHE A 79 -5.64 11.66 -24.47
CA PHE A 79 -5.53 11.03 -23.15
C PHE A 79 -5.38 12.08 -22.05
N LYS A 80 -4.56 13.11 -22.29
CA LYS A 80 -4.45 14.24 -21.37
C LYS A 80 -5.80 14.95 -21.15
N SER A 81 -6.57 15.21 -22.21
CA SER A 81 -7.90 15.85 -22.07
C SER A 81 -8.87 14.98 -21.26
N CYS A 82 -8.89 13.67 -21.48
CA CYS A 82 -9.71 12.74 -20.70
C CYS A 82 -9.29 12.71 -19.22
N ASN A 83 -7.99 12.74 -18.94
CA ASN A 83 -7.45 12.84 -17.59
C ASN A 83 -7.82 14.17 -16.93
N ASP A 84 -7.68 15.30 -17.63
CA ASP A 84 -8.02 16.62 -17.10
C ASP A 84 -9.52 16.75 -16.80
N GLU A 85 -10.40 16.11 -17.60
CA GLU A 85 -11.84 15.99 -17.30
C GLU A 85 -12.09 15.16 -16.03
N TRP A 86 -11.46 13.99 -15.93
CA TRP A 86 -11.60 13.12 -14.76
C TRP A 86 -11.10 13.79 -13.48
N ILE A 87 -9.96 14.50 -13.51
CA ILE A 87 -9.42 15.25 -12.37
C ILE A 87 -10.45 16.27 -11.88
N LYS A 88 -11.04 17.08 -12.78
CA LYS A 88 -12.06 18.07 -12.40
C LYS A 88 -13.28 17.43 -11.76
N ASP A 89 -13.78 16.34 -12.32
CA ASP A 89 -14.94 15.63 -11.77
C ASP A 89 -14.62 14.95 -10.43
N PHE A 90 -13.40 14.41 -10.28
CA PHE A 90 -12.89 13.84 -9.05
C PHE A 90 -12.82 14.87 -7.93
N GLU A 91 -12.13 15.99 -8.16
CA GLU A 91 -11.95 17.05 -7.16
C GLU A 91 -13.30 17.65 -6.74
N LYS A 92 -14.21 17.82 -7.70
CA LYS A 92 -15.59 18.25 -7.43
C LYS A 92 -16.38 17.24 -6.59
N SER A 93 -16.23 15.95 -6.85
CA SER A 93 -17.02 14.91 -6.19
C SER A 93 -16.55 14.63 -4.77
N PHE A 94 -15.24 14.68 -4.52
CA PHE A 94 -14.64 14.34 -3.23
C PHE A 94 -14.22 15.55 -2.40
N GLY A 95 -14.25 16.76 -2.97
CA GLY A 95 -13.84 17.98 -2.26
C GLY A 95 -12.38 17.97 -1.82
N MET A 96 -11.53 17.18 -2.49
CA MET A 96 -10.10 17.03 -2.20
C MET A 96 -9.29 17.25 -3.48
N ASN A 97 -8.05 17.71 -3.33
CA ASN A 97 -7.17 17.87 -4.48
C ASN A 97 -6.73 16.49 -4.98
N HIS A 98 -6.73 16.29 -6.30
CA HIS A 98 -6.31 15.03 -6.91
C HIS A 98 -4.88 14.61 -6.50
N THR A 99 -3.99 15.57 -6.28
CA THR A 99 -2.59 15.32 -5.85
C THR A 99 -2.47 14.79 -4.42
N GLU A 100 -3.52 14.90 -3.60
CA GLU A 100 -3.58 14.33 -2.24
C GLU A 100 -4.09 12.88 -2.25
N PHE A 101 -4.69 12.46 -3.37
CA PHE A 101 -5.22 11.12 -3.54
C PHE A 101 -4.15 10.14 -4.04
N TYR A 102 -4.29 8.88 -3.63
CA TYR A 102 -3.41 7.78 -4.04
C TYR A 102 -4.18 6.49 -4.24
N ASP A 103 -3.85 5.76 -5.30
CA ASP A 103 -4.55 4.51 -5.60
C ASP A 103 -4.05 3.32 -4.78
N PHE A 104 -2.76 3.28 -4.41
CA PHE A 104 -2.19 2.22 -3.58
C PHE A 104 -1.55 2.81 -2.32
N PRO A 105 -1.83 2.29 -1.11
CA PRO A 105 -2.57 1.06 -0.77
C PRO A 105 -4.07 1.29 -0.52
N PHE A 106 -4.74 1.97 -1.46
CA PHE A 106 -6.12 2.45 -1.40
C PHE A 106 -6.32 3.60 -0.39
N HIS A 107 -6.63 4.79 -0.90
CA HIS A 107 -6.93 5.95 -0.07
C HIS A 107 -8.15 5.69 0.85
N PRO A 108 -8.16 6.19 2.11
CA PRO A 108 -9.29 6.08 3.03
C PRO A 108 -10.65 6.43 2.42
N THR A 109 -10.68 7.44 1.54
CA THR A 109 -11.88 7.83 0.79
C THR A 109 -12.52 6.66 0.04
N LEU A 110 -11.73 5.74 -0.53
CA LEU A 110 -12.25 4.56 -1.25
C LEU A 110 -12.72 3.45 -0.31
N LEU A 111 -12.42 3.55 0.98
CA LEU A 111 -12.87 2.60 1.97
C LEU A 111 -14.30 2.90 2.44
N GLU A 112 -14.82 4.10 2.22
CA GLU A 112 -16.26 4.35 2.35
C GLU A 112 -17.01 3.83 1.12
N TYR A 113 -18.05 3.01 1.32
CA TYR A 113 -18.73 2.32 0.20
C TYR A 113 -19.35 3.27 -0.85
N THR A 114 -20.01 4.32 -0.40
CA THR A 114 -20.62 5.37 -1.24
C THR A 114 -19.57 6.06 -2.11
N ASN A 115 -18.45 6.45 -1.50
CA ASN A 115 -17.32 7.06 -2.20
C ASN A 115 -16.65 6.10 -3.18
N PHE A 116 -16.51 4.82 -2.82
CA PHE A 116 -16.03 3.79 -3.73
C PHE A 116 -16.91 3.67 -4.98
N LEU A 117 -18.24 3.61 -4.80
CA LEU A 117 -19.17 3.57 -5.93
C LEU A 117 -19.02 4.82 -6.80
N LYS A 118 -18.86 5.99 -6.19
CA LYS A 118 -18.66 7.24 -6.92
C LYS A 118 -17.34 7.28 -7.68
N TYR A 119 -16.26 6.80 -7.07
CA TYR A 119 -14.95 6.68 -7.71
C TYR A 119 -15.04 5.76 -8.94
N CYS A 120 -15.74 4.63 -8.83
CA CYS A 120 -15.93 3.72 -9.95
C CYS A 120 -16.78 4.31 -11.08
N GLU A 121 -17.82 5.08 -10.76
CA GLU A 121 -18.60 5.83 -11.77
C GLU A 121 -17.70 6.79 -12.56
N LEU A 122 -16.81 7.53 -11.87
CA LEU A 122 -15.86 8.45 -12.50
C LEU A 122 -14.81 7.71 -13.33
N ALA A 123 -14.29 6.60 -12.81
CA ALA A 123 -13.34 5.75 -13.54
C ALA A 123 -13.96 5.18 -14.82
N ASP A 124 -15.19 4.66 -14.75
CA ASP A 124 -15.89 4.14 -15.93
C ASP A 124 -16.09 5.25 -16.97
N LYS A 125 -16.38 6.49 -16.55
CA LYS A 125 -16.46 7.65 -17.45
C LYS A 125 -15.11 7.96 -18.12
N GLN A 126 -14.01 7.88 -17.38
CA GLN A 126 -12.66 8.09 -17.92
C GLN A 126 -12.27 7.00 -18.92
N THR A 127 -12.48 5.72 -18.59
CA THR A 127 -12.23 4.59 -19.48
C THR A 127 -13.04 4.72 -20.77
N ASN A 128 -14.33 5.10 -20.67
CA ASN A 128 -15.16 5.37 -21.85
C ASN A 128 -14.66 6.58 -22.67
N CYS A 129 -14.01 7.57 -22.05
CA CYS A 129 -13.38 8.67 -22.77
C CYS A 129 -12.22 8.17 -23.63
N PHE A 130 -11.34 7.32 -23.07
CA PHE A 130 -10.24 6.72 -23.82
C PHE A 130 -10.73 5.86 -24.99
N ILE A 131 -11.72 5.00 -24.77
CA ILE A 131 -12.30 4.14 -25.81
C ILE A 131 -12.92 4.97 -26.94
N ASN A 132 -13.81 5.89 -26.60
CA ASN A 132 -14.65 6.54 -27.61
C ASN A 132 -13.99 7.76 -28.27
N ARG A 133 -13.14 8.49 -27.54
CA ARG A 133 -12.50 9.71 -28.05
C ARG A 133 -11.05 9.48 -28.49
N CYS A 134 -10.33 8.60 -27.83
CA CYS A 134 -8.91 8.34 -28.11
C CYS A 134 -8.68 7.03 -28.88
N ASP A 135 -9.76 6.34 -29.27
CA ASP A 135 -9.75 5.06 -30.00
C ASP A 135 -8.95 3.93 -29.32
N ASP A 136 -8.90 3.95 -27.99
CA ASP A 136 -8.25 2.87 -27.21
C ASP A 136 -9.25 1.79 -26.82
N GLN A 137 -9.49 0.86 -27.74
CA GLN A 137 -10.40 -0.29 -27.55
C GLN A 137 -9.91 -1.31 -26.50
N SER A 138 -8.72 -1.08 -25.91
CA SER A 138 -8.14 -1.92 -24.87
C SER A 138 -8.25 -1.32 -23.47
N ALA A 139 -8.69 -0.07 -23.34
CA ALA A 139 -8.66 0.69 -22.09
C ALA A 139 -9.42 0.02 -20.92
N ASP A 140 -10.44 -0.79 -21.20
CA ASP A 140 -11.23 -1.54 -20.21
C ASP A 140 -10.62 -2.90 -19.83
N LYS A 141 -9.58 -3.34 -20.55
CA LYS A 141 -8.95 -4.66 -20.38
C LYS A 141 -7.53 -4.57 -19.84
N VAL A 142 -6.90 -3.41 -19.94
CA VAL A 142 -5.57 -3.15 -19.40
C VAL A 142 -5.62 -2.89 -17.90
N PHE A 143 -4.49 -3.13 -17.23
CA PHE A 143 -4.37 -2.80 -15.83
C PHE A 143 -4.42 -1.28 -15.65
N SER A 144 -5.35 -0.84 -14.83
CA SER A 144 -5.27 0.45 -14.15
C SER A 144 -5.70 0.24 -12.71
N PRO A 145 -5.26 1.08 -11.76
CA PRO A 145 -5.69 0.95 -10.38
C PRO A 145 -7.23 0.99 -10.24
N SER A 146 -7.88 1.81 -11.06
CA SER A 146 -9.34 1.92 -11.10
C SER A 146 -10.01 0.70 -11.71
N ASN A 147 -9.59 0.21 -12.89
CA ASN A 147 -10.14 -1.02 -13.49
C ASN A 147 -9.97 -2.22 -12.54
N TYR A 148 -8.84 -2.28 -11.83
CA TYR A 148 -8.57 -3.33 -10.86
C TYR A 148 -9.65 -3.39 -9.77
N ILE A 149 -9.90 -2.29 -9.04
CA ILE A 149 -10.89 -2.32 -7.94
C ILE A 149 -12.34 -2.16 -8.41
N CYS A 150 -12.60 -1.51 -9.54
CA CYS A 150 -13.95 -1.20 -10.00
C CYS A 150 -14.55 -2.27 -10.93
N GLN A 151 -13.72 -2.99 -11.68
CA GLN A 151 -14.15 -3.97 -12.67
C GLN A 151 -13.66 -5.38 -12.30
N PHE A 152 -12.35 -5.60 -12.28
CA PHE A 152 -11.78 -6.94 -12.18
C PHE A 152 -11.97 -7.58 -10.80
N LYS A 153 -11.89 -6.76 -9.74
CA LYS A 153 -11.85 -7.23 -8.34
C LYS A 153 -12.90 -6.57 -7.46
N ARG A 154 -13.94 -5.97 -8.06
CA ARG A 154 -15.01 -5.25 -7.34
C ARG A 154 -15.58 -6.00 -6.15
N THR A 155 -16.01 -7.24 -6.36
CA THR A 155 -16.57 -8.08 -5.28
C THR A 155 -15.56 -8.34 -4.17
N GLN A 156 -14.30 -8.62 -4.53
CA GLN A 156 -13.24 -8.86 -3.55
C GLN A 156 -12.87 -7.60 -2.78
N PHE A 157 -12.81 -6.44 -3.44
CA PHE A 157 -12.57 -5.15 -2.80
C PHE A 157 -13.69 -4.83 -1.79
N VAL A 158 -14.96 -4.97 -2.19
CA VAL A 158 -16.11 -4.77 -1.29
C VAL A 158 -16.08 -5.71 -0.08
N GLN A 159 -15.67 -6.96 -0.27
CA GLN A 159 -15.51 -7.93 0.83
C GLN A 159 -14.33 -7.59 1.75
N ALA A 160 -13.21 -7.12 1.19
CA ALA A 160 -12.00 -6.74 1.92
C ALA A 160 -12.15 -5.46 2.76
N ARG A 161 -13.02 -4.55 2.30
CA ARG A 161 -13.16 -3.18 2.79
C ARG A 161 -13.30 -3.05 4.31
N PRO A 162 -14.13 -3.82 5.04
CA PRO A 162 -14.26 -3.66 6.48
C PRO A 162 -12.94 -3.84 7.25
N CYS A 163 -12.05 -4.74 6.78
CA CYS A 163 -10.73 -4.92 7.39
C CYS A 163 -9.75 -3.85 6.94
N LEU A 164 -9.84 -3.40 5.69
CA LEU A 164 -9.05 -2.24 5.24
C LEU A 164 -9.42 -1.00 6.07
N GLU A 165 -10.71 -0.70 6.26
CA GLU A 165 -11.21 0.41 7.08
C GLU A 165 -10.66 0.34 8.51
N GLU A 166 -10.75 -0.82 9.16
CA GLU A 166 -10.28 -1.03 10.53
C GLU A 166 -8.75 -0.87 10.66
N THR A 167 -7.99 -1.29 9.65
CA THR A 167 -6.52 -1.31 9.70
C THR A 167 -5.85 -0.08 9.09
N GLU A 168 -6.57 0.72 8.31
CA GLU A 168 -6.02 1.83 7.53
C GLU A 168 -5.14 2.77 8.38
N PRO A 169 -5.60 3.30 9.54
CA PRO A 169 -4.81 4.28 10.29
C PRO A 169 -3.47 3.69 10.76
N LEU A 170 -3.46 2.42 11.16
CA LEU A 170 -2.25 1.74 11.61
C LEU A 170 -1.34 1.40 10.44
N THR A 171 -1.90 0.93 9.33
CA THR A 171 -1.11 0.59 8.13
C THR A 171 -0.50 1.83 7.48
N PHE A 172 -1.19 2.97 7.53
CA PHE A 172 -0.64 4.26 7.12
C PHE A 172 0.51 4.69 8.05
N LEU A 173 0.26 4.78 9.36
CA LEU A 173 1.28 5.23 10.30
C LEU A 173 2.52 4.33 10.34
N LYS A 174 2.33 3.01 10.23
CA LYS A 174 3.42 2.04 10.33
C LYS A 174 3.99 1.66 8.97
N CYS A 175 3.19 1.02 8.12
CA CYS A 175 3.70 0.45 6.88
C CYS A 175 4.03 1.50 5.85
N ASP A 176 3.15 2.48 5.63
CA ASP A 176 3.39 3.52 4.64
C ASP A 176 4.64 4.35 5.00
N GLN A 177 4.72 4.86 6.23
CA GLN A 177 5.86 5.66 6.68
C GLN A 177 7.19 4.89 6.68
N GLU A 178 7.22 3.68 7.24
CA GLU A 178 8.45 2.87 7.27
C GLU A 178 8.91 2.50 5.86
N CYS A 179 7.98 2.15 4.97
CA CYS A 179 8.31 1.76 3.61
C CYS A 179 8.72 2.96 2.75
N HIS A 180 8.14 4.14 2.96
CA HIS A 180 8.63 5.39 2.36
C HIS A 180 10.06 5.70 2.82
N LYS A 181 10.32 5.64 4.13
CA LYS A 181 11.67 5.85 4.69
C LYS A 181 12.69 4.84 4.13
N LYS A 182 12.31 3.57 4.01
CA LYS A 182 13.16 2.52 3.42
C LYS A 182 13.42 2.74 1.93
N ALA A 183 12.38 3.09 1.15
CA ALA A 183 12.51 3.33 -0.28
C ALA A 183 13.38 4.56 -0.59
N LEU A 184 13.35 5.57 0.29
CA LEU A 184 14.16 6.78 0.17
C LEU A 184 15.57 6.67 0.79
N ASN A 185 15.88 5.56 1.47
CA ASN A 185 17.14 5.43 2.18
C ASN A 185 18.33 5.49 1.21
N GLY A 186 19.18 6.50 1.36
CA GLY A 186 20.33 6.74 0.49
C GLY A 186 20.09 7.70 -0.69
N LEU A 187 18.91 8.33 -0.79
CA LEU A 187 18.57 9.25 -1.89
C LEU A 187 18.35 10.67 -1.37
N GLN A 188 18.78 11.65 -2.18
CA GLN A 188 18.36 13.03 -1.96
C GLN A 188 17.01 13.26 -2.64
N LEU A 189 16.09 13.97 -1.97
CA LEU A 189 14.79 14.34 -2.54
C LEU A 189 14.92 15.21 -3.80
N SER A 190 16.04 15.92 -3.96
CA SER A 190 16.40 16.65 -5.18
C SER A 190 16.55 15.75 -6.40
N ASP A 191 16.72 14.44 -6.21
CA ASP A 191 16.90 13.47 -7.28
C ASP A 191 15.58 12.81 -7.71
N ARG A 192 14.44 13.40 -7.30
CA ARG A 192 13.08 12.97 -7.64
C ARG A 192 12.48 13.94 -8.64
N ASP A 193 11.79 13.41 -9.63
CA ASP A 193 10.97 14.19 -10.55
C ASP A 193 9.65 14.64 -9.91
N THR A 194 9.00 15.63 -10.52
CA THR A 194 7.67 16.10 -10.12
C THR A 194 6.57 15.07 -10.41
N ILE A 195 5.47 15.11 -9.64
CA ILE A 195 4.38 14.12 -9.64
C ILE A 195 3.73 13.92 -11.02
N ASP A 196 3.76 14.93 -11.89
CA ASP A 196 3.13 14.92 -13.21
C ASP A 196 4.14 14.82 -14.37
N THR A 197 5.37 14.39 -14.09
CA THR A 197 6.38 14.23 -15.14
C THR A 197 5.97 13.12 -16.10
N ILE A 198 5.81 13.48 -17.37
CA ILE A 198 5.61 12.53 -18.47
C ILE A 198 6.97 12.06 -18.95
N TYR A 199 7.21 10.75 -18.85
CA TYR A 199 8.45 10.15 -19.31
C TYR A 199 8.35 9.81 -20.80
N SER A 200 9.48 9.95 -21.47
CA SER A 200 9.67 9.53 -22.86
C SER A 200 10.96 8.71 -22.94
N ASN A 201 11.25 8.15 -24.12
CA ASN A 201 12.50 7.43 -24.38
C ASN A 201 13.76 8.22 -23.94
N ASN A 202 13.71 9.56 -23.96
CA ASN A 202 14.85 10.41 -23.56
C ASN A 202 15.14 10.39 -22.05
N ASN A 203 14.15 10.07 -21.21
CA ASN A 203 14.27 10.06 -19.75
C ASN A 203 14.00 8.66 -19.16
N LEU A 204 14.22 7.61 -19.95
CA LEU A 204 13.91 6.23 -19.56
C LEU A 204 14.64 5.83 -18.27
N ASP A 205 15.91 6.20 -18.10
CA ASP A 205 16.67 5.83 -16.90
C ASP A 205 16.08 6.46 -15.61
N MET A 206 15.46 7.63 -15.71
CA MET A 206 14.76 8.25 -14.58
C MET A 206 13.43 7.55 -14.30
N TYR A 207 12.69 7.20 -15.35
CA TYR A 207 11.48 6.39 -15.23
C TYR A 207 11.77 5.06 -14.51
N GLU A 208 12.83 4.36 -14.90
CA GLU A 208 13.21 3.09 -14.24
C GLU A 208 13.62 3.28 -12.78
N LYS A 209 14.29 4.39 -12.46
CA LYS A 209 14.62 4.73 -11.08
C LYS A 209 13.34 4.91 -10.23
N GLU A 210 12.35 5.61 -10.77
CA GLU A 210 11.06 5.82 -10.11
C GLU A 210 10.24 4.52 -9.97
N LEU A 211 10.23 3.67 -11.00
CA LEU A 211 9.63 2.33 -10.95
C LEU A 211 10.29 1.47 -9.87
N ASN A 212 11.62 1.49 -9.76
CA ASN A 212 12.33 0.76 -8.73
C ASN A 212 11.88 1.16 -7.32
N PHE A 213 11.61 2.45 -7.08
CA PHE A 213 11.06 2.91 -5.81
C PHE A 213 9.63 2.46 -5.60
N LEU A 214 8.79 2.55 -6.63
CA LEU A 214 7.38 2.12 -6.58
C LEU A 214 7.26 0.64 -6.23
N CYS A 215 7.96 -0.23 -6.97
CA CYS A 215 7.95 -1.66 -6.74
C CYS A 215 8.55 -2.03 -5.37
N GLY A 216 9.68 -1.44 -4.99
CA GLY A 216 10.27 -1.65 -3.66
C GLY A 216 9.33 -1.22 -2.52
N PHE A 217 8.63 -0.11 -2.68
CA PHE A 217 7.61 0.35 -1.74
C PHE A 217 6.43 -0.62 -1.66
N GLN A 218 5.87 -1.03 -2.80
CA GLN A 218 4.74 -1.96 -2.87
C GLN A 218 5.05 -3.28 -2.17
N GLU A 219 6.23 -3.83 -2.40
CA GLU A 219 6.68 -5.06 -1.74
C GLU A 219 6.80 -4.89 -0.22
N CYS A 220 7.47 -3.83 0.21
CA CYS A 220 7.62 -3.51 1.63
C CYS A 220 6.25 -3.36 2.30
N TYR A 221 5.36 -2.58 1.68
CA TYR A 221 4.03 -2.31 2.19
C TYR A 221 3.24 -3.61 2.33
N LYS A 222 3.20 -4.45 1.28
CA LYS A 222 2.53 -5.76 1.30
C LYS A 222 2.99 -6.63 2.48
N ASN A 223 4.30 -6.72 2.69
CA ASN A 223 4.86 -7.55 3.74
C ASN A 223 4.51 -7.02 5.14
N CYS A 224 4.61 -5.70 5.35
CA CYS A 224 4.21 -5.09 6.61
C CYS A 224 2.70 -5.21 6.87
N HIS A 225 1.88 -4.95 5.86
CA HIS A 225 0.42 -4.96 5.94
C HIS A 225 -0.11 -6.35 6.29
N LYS A 226 0.52 -7.42 5.78
CA LYS A 226 0.17 -8.82 6.06
C LYS A 226 0.10 -9.14 7.55
N ASP A 227 1.03 -8.64 8.34
CA ASP A 227 1.09 -8.93 9.77
C ASP A 227 -0.02 -8.17 10.52
N ILE A 228 -0.28 -6.92 10.12
CA ILE A 228 -1.35 -6.09 10.70
C ILE A 228 -2.71 -6.73 10.44
N VAL A 229 -3.05 -7.07 9.20
CA VAL A 229 -4.39 -7.62 8.90
C VAL A 229 -4.63 -8.97 9.55
N LYS A 230 -3.59 -9.74 9.88
CA LYS A 230 -3.73 -11.00 10.63
C LYS A 230 -4.05 -10.78 12.09
N GLU A 231 -3.59 -9.69 12.68
CA GLU A 231 -3.81 -9.35 14.08
C GLU A 231 -5.20 -8.74 14.31
N PHE A 232 -5.67 -7.90 13.36
CA PHE A 232 -6.89 -7.12 13.54
C PHE A 232 -8.14 -7.73 12.88
N CYS A 233 -7.98 -8.65 11.93
CA CYS A 233 -9.11 -9.17 11.16
C CYS A 233 -9.25 -10.69 11.32
N SER A 234 -10.47 -11.19 11.08
CA SER A 234 -10.71 -12.64 11.07
C SER A 234 -9.81 -13.33 10.01
N PRO A 235 -9.43 -14.61 10.20
CA PRO A 235 -8.55 -15.30 9.26
C PRO A 235 -9.05 -15.28 7.81
N SER A 236 -10.36 -15.39 7.61
CA SER A 236 -10.99 -15.31 6.27
C SER A 236 -10.81 -13.91 5.67
N LEU A 237 -11.15 -12.87 6.43
CA LEU A 237 -11.10 -11.49 5.94
C LEU A 237 -9.66 -11.00 5.73
N SER A 238 -8.76 -11.35 6.64
CA SER A 238 -7.32 -11.15 6.52
C SER A 238 -6.75 -11.76 5.24
N ASN A 239 -7.15 -13.01 4.92
CA ASN A 239 -6.73 -13.67 3.69
C ASN A 239 -7.28 -12.99 2.42
N THR A 240 -8.53 -12.51 2.46
CA THR A 240 -9.14 -11.73 1.37
C THR A 240 -8.37 -10.44 1.12
N VAL A 241 -8.07 -9.66 2.15
CA VAL A 241 -7.29 -8.41 2.05
C VAL A 241 -5.89 -8.68 1.51
N TYR A 242 -5.19 -9.66 2.09
CA TYR A 242 -3.83 -9.98 1.64
C TYR A 242 -3.81 -10.43 0.18
N THR A 243 -4.79 -11.25 -0.24
CA THR A 243 -4.91 -11.72 -1.61
C THR A 243 -5.19 -10.57 -2.58
N LEU A 244 -6.08 -9.65 -2.21
CA LEU A 244 -6.38 -8.44 -2.99
C LEU A 244 -5.11 -7.58 -3.18
N ILE A 245 -4.39 -7.28 -2.11
CA ILE A 245 -3.15 -6.47 -2.20
C ILE A 245 -2.06 -7.20 -3.00
N ASP A 246 -1.85 -8.50 -2.76
CA ASP A 246 -0.85 -9.29 -3.49
C ASP A 246 -1.18 -9.34 -4.99
N GLN A 247 -2.46 -9.49 -5.36
CA GLN A 247 -2.90 -9.49 -6.75
C GLN A 247 -2.77 -8.12 -7.40
N TYR A 248 -3.12 -7.03 -6.71
CA TYR A 248 -2.90 -5.66 -7.22
C TYR A 248 -1.43 -5.48 -7.62
N ILE A 249 -0.52 -5.82 -6.71
CA ILE A 249 0.92 -5.62 -6.91
C ILE A 249 1.45 -6.49 -8.04
N LYS A 250 1.03 -7.76 -8.10
CA LYS A 250 1.43 -8.67 -9.19
C LYS A 250 0.95 -8.18 -10.55
N TRP A 251 -0.32 -7.76 -10.65
CA TRP A 251 -0.88 -7.29 -11.93
C TRP A 251 -0.21 -6.01 -12.39
N HIS A 252 0.03 -5.07 -11.48
CA HIS A 252 0.79 -3.86 -11.77
C HIS A 252 2.22 -4.18 -12.24
N ALA A 253 2.91 -5.10 -11.56
CA ALA A 253 4.26 -5.50 -11.95
C ALA A 253 4.29 -6.23 -13.30
N THR A 254 3.29 -7.07 -13.60
CA THR A 254 3.15 -7.74 -14.90
C THR A 254 2.90 -6.73 -16.01
N ASP A 255 2.04 -5.73 -15.79
CA ASP A 255 1.78 -4.67 -16.76
C ASP A 255 3.07 -3.88 -17.11
N ILE A 256 3.85 -3.52 -16.09
CA ILE A 256 5.19 -2.92 -16.27
C ILE A 256 6.11 -3.86 -17.07
N TYR A 257 6.15 -5.15 -16.72
CA TYR A 257 7.00 -6.14 -17.39
C TYR A 257 6.63 -6.30 -18.88
N ASP A 258 5.34 -6.43 -19.19
CA ASP A 258 4.84 -6.55 -20.55
C ASP A 258 5.18 -5.30 -21.37
N TRP A 259 5.05 -4.11 -20.77
CA TRP A 259 5.47 -2.86 -21.41
C TRP A 259 6.97 -2.85 -21.75
N HIS A 260 7.83 -3.34 -20.87
CA HIS A 260 9.28 -3.45 -21.14
C HIS A 260 9.60 -4.41 -22.28
N ILE A 261 8.85 -5.51 -22.39
CA ILE A 261 8.97 -6.45 -23.51
C ILE A 261 8.59 -5.76 -24.82
N LEU A 262 7.39 -5.16 -24.87
CA LEU A 262 6.84 -4.55 -26.08
C LEU A 262 7.67 -3.36 -26.57
N THR A 263 8.34 -2.66 -25.66
CA THR A 263 9.23 -1.55 -26.01
C THR A 263 10.68 -1.96 -26.25
N ASN A 264 11.00 -3.26 -26.10
CA ASN A 264 12.36 -3.81 -26.21
C ASN A 264 13.36 -3.11 -25.26
N ASN A 265 12.96 -2.94 -24.00
CA ASN A 265 13.77 -2.38 -22.91
C ASN A 265 13.85 -3.32 -21.71
N LEU A 266 13.59 -4.63 -21.88
CA LEU A 266 13.52 -5.60 -20.78
C LEU A 266 14.80 -5.65 -19.92
N GLU A 267 15.96 -5.35 -20.49
CA GLU A 267 17.23 -5.24 -19.77
C GLU A 267 17.31 -4.07 -18.79
N LYS A 268 16.44 -3.07 -18.93
CA LYS A 268 16.35 -1.90 -18.05
C LYS A 268 15.33 -2.07 -16.92
N LEU A 269 14.47 -3.08 -16.99
CA LEU A 269 13.45 -3.35 -15.98
C LEU A 269 14.08 -3.49 -14.58
N PRO A 270 13.66 -2.67 -13.59
CA PRO A 270 14.16 -2.77 -12.24
C PRO A 270 13.91 -4.15 -11.64
N TYR A 271 14.96 -4.71 -11.01
CA TYR A 271 14.88 -6.03 -10.38
C TYR A 271 13.76 -6.13 -9.33
N THR A 272 13.47 -5.04 -8.62
CA THR A 272 12.37 -4.99 -7.63
C THR A 272 11.00 -5.19 -8.30
N CYS A 273 10.78 -4.64 -9.50
CA CYS A 273 9.58 -4.86 -10.28
C CYS A 273 9.54 -6.27 -10.85
N LEU A 274 10.63 -6.75 -11.44
CA LEU A 274 10.73 -8.12 -11.97
C LEU A 274 10.39 -9.16 -10.89
N ARG A 275 10.95 -9.03 -9.67
CA ARG A 275 10.68 -9.94 -8.55
C ARG A 275 9.20 -10.03 -8.20
N LEU A 276 8.46 -8.92 -8.32
CA LEU A 276 7.03 -8.88 -8.00
C LEU A 276 6.15 -9.64 -8.99
N THR A 277 6.59 -9.78 -10.24
CA THR A 277 5.87 -10.59 -11.26
C THR A 277 5.85 -12.08 -10.92
N GLY A 278 6.88 -12.57 -10.22
CA GLY A 278 7.13 -14.00 -10.02
C GLY A 278 7.73 -14.70 -11.25
N TYR A 279 8.04 -13.98 -12.32
CA TYR A 279 8.79 -14.52 -13.45
C TYR A 279 10.25 -14.76 -13.07
N THR A 280 10.83 -15.82 -13.63
CA THR A 280 12.24 -16.18 -13.48
C THR A 280 12.97 -15.96 -14.81
N SER A 281 14.30 -15.91 -14.79
CA SER A 281 15.11 -15.72 -16.02
C SER A 281 14.87 -16.78 -17.11
N GLU A 282 14.30 -17.94 -16.77
CA GLU A 282 13.90 -18.96 -17.75
C GLU A 282 12.66 -18.54 -18.55
N ASN A 283 11.69 -17.87 -17.90
CA ASN A 283 10.50 -17.32 -18.56
C ASN A 283 10.88 -16.20 -19.54
N ASP A 284 11.92 -15.42 -19.22
CA ASP A 284 12.39 -14.29 -20.03
C ASP A 284 12.85 -14.74 -21.43
N LYS A 285 13.42 -15.95 -21.57
CA LYS A 285 13.84 -16.47 -22.89
C LYS A 285 12.63 -16.69 -23.80
N VAL A 286 11.55 -17.25 -23.26
CA VAL A 286 10.30 -17.48 -24.01
C VAL A 286 9.64 -16.15 -24.34
N ALA A 287 9.56 -15.23 -23.37
CA ALA A 287 8.97 -13.91 -23.57
C ALA A 287 9.73 -13.10 -24.64
N LYS A 288 11.07 -13.12 -24.63
CA LYS A 288 11.90 -12.50 -25.66
C LYS A 288 11.68 -13.10 -27.05
N LEU A 289 11.52 -14.42 -27.15
CA LEU A 289 11.24 -15.07 -28.43
C LEU A 289 9.90 -14.62 -29.03
N ILE A 290 8.86 -14.43 -28.20
CA ILE A 290 7.55 -13.95 -28.63
C ILE A 290 7.59 -12.48 -29.07
N ALA A 291 8.43 -11.65 -28.43
CA ALA A 291 8.55 -10.23 -28.78
C ALA A 291 9.38 -9.94 -30.03
N ILE A 292 10.25 -10.87 -30.43
CA ILE A 292 11.07 -10.78 -31.64
C ILE A 292 10.30 -11.29 -32.88
N SER A 293 9.29 -12.14 -32.70
CA SER A 293 8.44 -12.67 -33.78
C SER A 293 7.32 -11.72 -34.18
#